data_AF-M0LQ95-F1
#
_entry.id   AF-M0LQ95-F1
#
_cell.length_a   1.000
_cell.length_b   1.000
_cell.length_c   1.000
_cell.angle_alpha   90.00
_cell.angle_beta   90.00
_cell.angle_gamma   90.00
#
_symmetry.space_group_name_H-M   'P 1'
#
loop_
_entity.id
_entity.type
_entity.pdbx_description
1 polymer ?
#
loop_
_entity_poly.entity_id
_entity_poly.type
_entity_poly.pdbx_seq_one_letter_code
_entity_poly.pdbx_strand_id
1 'polypeptide(L)'
;MDHNPSSRVSFGCPDDLLEQLDEIADREDKSRSEKLRELVQKEVDVKGDLEGPNPVLPDDERLAEAYRMLHDRAHAPHKTRPRVKLETAKNKLYDNQTPKPAVLEEIIKPLEELGYVSVLPGNQYVWVVVRPMQYTDGEDIVEGSTKASA
;
A
#
# COMPACT_ATOMS: atom_id res chain seq x y z
N MET A 1 21.37 -18.22 -24.05
CA MET A 1 22.11 -17.68 -22.89
C MET A 1 21.78 -18.56 -21.70
N ASP A 2 22.76 -18.93 -20.89
CA ASP A 2 22.66 -19.84 -19.74
C ASP A 2 21.43 -19.58 -18.85
N HIS A 3 20.43 -20.45 -18.95
CA HIS A 3 19.23 -20.44 -18.11
C HIS A 3 19.40 -21.41 -16.95
N ASN A 4 20.45 -21.26 -16.15
CA ASN A 4 20.57 -22.01 -14.90
C ASN A 4 20.13 -21.11 -13.74
N PRO A 5 18.84 -21.13 -13.32
CA PRO A 5 18.35 -20.27 -12.27
C PRO A 5 18.98 -20.64 -10.93
N SER A 6 19.42 -19.64 -10.17
CA SER A 6 19.99 -19.81 -8.82
C SER A 6 18.98 -20.34 -7.79
N SER A 7 17.69 -20.21 -8.07
CA SER A 7 16.60 -20.68 -7.22
C SER A 7 15.40 -21.10 -8.07
N ARG A 8 14.72 -22.19 -7.68
CA ARG A 8 13.55 -22.74 -8.38
C ARG A 8 12.32 -22.62 -7.49
N VAL A 9 11.31 -21.90 -7.98
CA VAL A 9 10.00 -21.78 -7.33
C VAL A 9 9.02 -22.71 -8.04
N SER A 10 8.23 -23.46 -7.28
CA SER A 10 7.18 -24.36 -7.81
C SER A 10 5.90 -24.13 -7.04
N PHE A 11 4.79 -23.95 -7.76
CA PHE A 11 3.47 -23.73 -7.18
C PHE A 11 2.42 -24.41 -8.06
N GLY A 12 1.29 -24.78 -7.46
CA GLY A 12 0.13 -25.30 -8.19
C GLY A 12 -0.64 -24.14 -8.82
N CYS A 13 -0.98 -24.28 -10.11
CA CYS A 13 -1.82 -23.33 -10.83
C CYS A 13 -2.93 -24.13 -11.54
N PRO A 14 -4.20 -23.72 -11.47
CA PRO A 14 -5.27 -24.32 -12.26
C PRO A 14 -4.94 -24.30 -13.76
N ASP A 15 -5.21 -25.40 -14.46
CA ASP A 15 -4.92 -25.55 -15.88
C ASP A 15 -5.58 -24.44 -16.73
N ASP A 16 -6.84 -24.06 -16.44
CA ASP A 16 -7.54 -22.99 -17.16
C ASP A 16 -6.81 -21.63 -17.10
N LEU A 17 -6.14 -21.34 -15.98
CA LEU A 17 -5.36 -20.10 -15.80
C LEU A 17 -4.00 -20.19 -16.47
N LEU A 18 -3.41 -21.40 -16.51
CA LEU A 18 -2.16 -21.63 -17.25
C LEU A 18 -2.36 -21.46 -18.75
N GLU A 19 -3.46 -21.99 -19.30
CA GLU A 19 -3.80 -21.82 -20.72
C GLU A 19 -3.98 -20.35 -21.08
N GLN A 20 -4.73 -19.58 -20.28
CA GLN A 20 -4.89 -18.13 -20.51
C GLN A 20 -3.56 -17.37 -20.41
N LEU A 21 -2.69 -17.77 -19.48
CA LEU A 21 -1.37 -17.16 -19.34
C LEU A 21 -0.48 -17.46 -20.56
N ASP A 22 -0.56 -18.67 -21.10
CA ASP A 22 0.15 -19.04 -22.32
C ASP A 22 -0.33 -18.22 -23.52
N GLU A 23 -1.65 -18.05 -23.70
CA GLU A 23 -2.19 -17.20 -24.77
C GLU A 23 -1.71 -15.75 -24.67
N ILE A 24 -1.58 -15.22 -23.46
CA ILE A 24 -1.05 -13.87 -23.21
C ILE A 24 0.45 -13.82 -23.56
N ALA A 25 1.21 -14.84 -23.16
CA ALA A 25 2.65 -14.90 -23.41
C ALA A 25 2.96 -15.04 -24.90
N ASP A 26 2.22 -15.88 -25.63
CA ASP A 26 2.31 -16.04 -27.08
C ASP A 26 2.02 -14.73 -27.83
N ARG A 27 1.00 -13.97 -27.40
CA ARG A 27 0.69 -12.65 -27.99
C ARG A 27 1.81 -11.63 -27.82
N GLU A 28 2.64 -11.80 -26.79
CA GLU A 28 3.76 -10.93 -26.47
C GLU A 28 5.11 -11.49 -26.94
N ASP A 29 5.12 -12.56 -27.75
CA ASP A 29 6.34 -13.26 -28.19
C ASP A 29 7.26 -13.67 -27.02
N LYS A 30 6.67 -14.09 -25.89
CA LYS A 30 7.37 -14.46 -24.65
C LYS A 30 7.08 -15.91 -24.27
N SER A 31 8.02 -16.58 -23.61
CA SER A 31 7.71 -17.83 -22.92
C SER A 31 6.90 -17.56 -21.65
N ARG A 32 6.09 -18.55 -21.22
CA ARG A 32 5.38 -18.55 -19.93
C ARG A 32 6.28 -18.12 -18.77
N SER A 33 7.50 -18.66 -18.73
CA SER A 33 8.48 -18.40 -17.68
C SER A 33 8.96 -16.94 -17.69
N GLU A 34 9.14 -16.36 -18.87
CA GLU A 34 9.50 -14.94 -19.01
C GLU A 34 8.36 -14.04 -18.58
N LYS A 35 7.12 -14.36 -18.95
CA LYS A 35 5.96 -13.59 -18.53
C LYS A 35 5.76 -13.63 -17.01
N LEU A 36 5.90 -14.80 -16.39
CA LEU A 36 5.85 -14.93 -14.93
C LEU A 36 6.95 -14.13 -14.25
N ARG A 37 8.19 -14.18 -14.76
CA ARG A 37 9.29 -13.37 -14.20
C ARG A 37 9.03 -11.89 -14.32
N GLU A 38 8.49 -11.42 -15.45
CA GLU A 38 8.11 -10.01 -15.64
C GLU A 38 7.00 -9.59 -14.68
N LEU A 39 5.97 -10.41 -14.49
CA LEU A 39 4.88 -10.12 -13.55
C LEU A 39 5.40 -10.05 -12.11
N VAL A 40 6.27 -10.98 -11.70
CA VAL A 40 6.93 -10.95 -10.39
C VAL A 40 7.81 -9.72 -10.26
N GLN A 41 8.65 -9.42 -11.26
CA GLN A 41 9.51 -8.24 -11.25
C GLN A 41 8.68 -6.96 -11.14
N LYS A 42 7.59 -6.84 -11.91
CA LYS A 42 6.70 -5.68 -11.87
C LYS A 42 6.02 -5.54 -10.51
N GLU A 43 5.58 -6.64 -9.91
CA GLU A 43 4.99 -6.62 -8.57
C GLU A 43 6.03 -6.20 -7.52
N VAL A 44 7.28 -6.65 -7.66
CA VAL A 44 8.42 -6.25 -6.82
C VAL A 44 8.88 -4.81 -7.11
N ASP A 45 8.81 -4.29 -8.32
CA ASP A 45 9.09 -2.87 -8.58
C ASP A 45 7.99 -1.97 -8.00
N VAL A 46 6.73 -2.44 -8.04
CA VAL A 46 5.57 -1.68 -7.52
C VAL A 46 5.49 -1.73 -6.00
N LYS A 47 5.87 -2.85 -5.36
CA LYS A 47 5.68 -3.08 -3.91
C LYS A 47 6.96 -3.44 -3.16
N GLY A 48 8.02 -3.78 -3.88
CA GLY A 48 9.29 -4.27 -3.36
C GLY A 48 10.30 -3.18 -3.03
N ASP A 49 9.89 -1.90 -3.07
CA ASP A 49 10.51 -0.85 -2.24
C ASP A 49 10.18 -1.13 -0.76
N LEU A 50 10.62 -2.30 -0.27
CA LEU A 50 10.57 -2.71 1.14
C LEU A 50 11.74 -2.11 1.93
N GLU A 51 12.70 -1.49 1.22
CA GLU A 51 13.78 -0.66 1.74
C GLU A 51 13.47 0.84 1.65
N GLY A 52 12.26 1.18 1.20
CA GLY A 52 11.75 2.53 1.29
C GLY A 52 11.56 2.92 2.77
N PRO A 53 11.73 4.21 3.11
CA PRO A 53 11.46 4.69 4.46
C PRO A 53 10.09 4.19 4.92
N ASN A 54 9.99 3.54 6.09
CA ASN A 54 8.72 2.97 6.51
C ASN A 54 7.70 4.10 6.72
N PRO A 55 6.46 3.96 6.23
CA PRO A 55 5.43 4.95 6.53
C PRO A 55 5.27 5.01 8.05
N VAL A 56 5.29 6.21 8.61
CA VAL A 56 4.89 6.43 9.99
C VAL A 56 3.43 6.01 10.07
N LEU A 57 3.17 4.90 10.75
CA LEU A 57 1.84 4.35 10.95
C LEU A 57 1.50 4.45 12.44
N PRO A 58 0.21 4.53 12.79
CA PRO A 58 -0.19 4.42 14.18
C PRO A 58 0.22 3.05 14.75
N ASP A 59 0.62 3.02 16.02
CA ASP A 59 1.04 1.79 16.73
C ASP A 59 -0.05 0.71 16.75
N ASP A 60 -1.31 1.11 16.66
CA ASP A 60 -2.45 0.20 16.60
C ASP A 60 -2.62 -0.36 15.18
N GLU A 61 -2.48 -1.68 15.05
CA GLU A 61 -2.55 -2.39 13.77
C GLU A 61 -3.88 -2.14 13.01
N ARG A 62 -5.00 -2.02 13.76
CA ARG A 62 -6.32 -1.75 13.18
C ARG A 62 -6.40 -0.33 12.63
N LEU A 63 -5.82 0.64 13.32
CA LEU A 63 -5.72 2.02 12.81
C LEU A 63 -4.75 2.12 11.64
N ALA A 64 -3.66 1.36 11.65
CA ALA A 64 -2.66 1.34 10.58
C ALA A 64 -3.25 0.80 9.28
N GLU A 65 -4.00 -0.30 9.37
CA GLU A 65 -4.71 -0.88 8.22
C GLU A 65 -5.78 0.07 7.68
N ALA A 66 -6.56 0.69 8.57
CA ALA A 66 -7.54 1.69 8.20
C ALA A 66 -6.92 2.89 7.48
N TYR A 67 -5.79 3.39 7.97
CA TYR A 67 -5.06 4.49 7.33
C TYR A 67 -4.52 4.09 5.96
N ARG A 68 -3.95 2.88 5.80
CA ARG A 68 -3.50 2.35 4.50
C ARG A 68 -4.65 2.28 3.49
N MET A 69 -5.80 1.75 3.89
CA MET A 69 -6.99 1.69 3.04
C MET A 69 -7.49 3.07 2.61
N LEU A 70 -7.49 4.04 3.54
CA LEU A 70 -7.87 5.42 3.25
C LEU A 70 -6.87 6.09 2.31
N HIS A 71 -5.57 5.87 2.53
CA HIS A 71 -4.49 6.44 1.72
C HIS A 71 -4.56 5.95 0.27
N ASP A 72 -4.64 4.64 0.03
CA ASP A 72 -4.82 4.08 -1.32
C ASP A 72 -6.00 4.71 -2.04
N ARG A 73 -7.14 4.86 -1.34
CA ARG A 73 -8.34 5.42 -1.94
C ARG A 73 -8.27 6.94 -2.15
N ALA A 74 -7.54 7.65 -1.30
CA ALA A 74 -7.34 9.09 -1.42
C ALA A 74 -6.35 9.42 -2.54
N HIS A 75 -5.29 8.64 -2.67
CA HIS A 75 -4.18 8.80 -3.62
C HIS A 75 -4.33 8.01 -4.91
N ALA A 76 -5.52 7.45 -5.17
CA ALA A 76 -5.79 6.74 -6.42
C ALA A 76 -5.45 7.62 -7.65
N PRO A 77 -4.89 7.05 -8.74
CA PRO A 77 -4.29 7.80 -9.85
C PRO A 77 -5.27 8.72 -10.60
N HIS A 78 -6.58 8.50 -10.44
CA HIS A 78 -7.64 9.30 -11.05
C HIS A 78 -8.05 10.52 -10.19
N LYS A 79 -7.44 10.75 -9.01
CA LYS A 79 -7.80 11.83 -8.09
C LYS A 79 -6.77 12.95 -8.08
N THR A 80 -7.26 14.17 -8.24
CA THR A 80 -6.46 15.41 -8.18
C THR A 80 -6.23 15.91 -6.75
N ARG A 81 -6.94 15.39 -5.75
CA ARG A 81 -6.81 15.78 -4.34
C ARG A 81 -6.95 14.56 -3.42
N PRO A 82 -6.08 14.41 -2.40
CA PRO A 82 -6.08 13.26 -1.48
C PRO A 82 -7.21 13.37 -0.45
N ARG A 83 -8.44 13.24 -0.92
CA ARG A 83 -9.64 13.28 -0.09
C ARG A 83 -10.63 12.18 -0.45
N VAL A 84 -11.33 11.71 0.56
CA VAL A 84 -12.44 10.76 0.44
C VAL A 84 -13.68 11.32 1.13
N LYS A 85 -14.87 11.01 0.61
CA LYS A 85 -16.11 11.38 1.32
C LYS A 85 -16.22 10.54 2.59
N LEU A 86 -16.71 11.11 3.68
CA LEU A 86 -16.86 10.41 4.95
C LEU A 86 -17.71 9.13 4.81
N GLU A 87 -18.81 9.19 4.07
CA GLU A 87 -19.63 8.00 3.81
C GLU A 87 -18.88 6.92 3.01
N THR A 88 -18.02 7.33 2.08
CA THR A 88 -17.17 6.39 1.33
C THR A 88 -16.10 5.76 2.23
N ALA A 89 -15.51 6.54 3.14
CA ALA A 89 -14.60 6.02 4.16
C ALA A 89 -15.32 5.01 5.07
N LYS A 90 -16.50 5.37 5.59
CA LYS A 90 -17.35 4.47 6.39
C LYS A 90 -17.70 3.18 5.66
N ASN A 91 -18.07 3.26 4.39
CA ASN A 91 -18.38 2.10 3.56
C ASN A 91 -17.16 1.24 3.21
N LYS A 92 -15.94 1.68 3.47
CA LYS A 92 -14.74 0.88 3.23
C LYS A 92 -14.13 0.32 4.50
N LEU A 93 -14.26 1.06 5.60
CA LEU A 93 -13.68 0.70 6.90
C LEU A 93 -14.66 -0.05 7.81
N TYR A 94 -15.92 -0.21 7.42
CA TYR A 94 -16.83 -1.03 8.20
C TYR A 94 -16.45 -2.50 8.06
N ASP A 95 -16.44 -3.18 9.19
CA ASP A 95 -16.26 -4.62 9.29
C ASP A 95 -17.28 -5.17 10.31
N ASN A 96 -17.40 -6.49 10.45
CA ASN A 96 -18.21 -7.11 11.50
C ASN A 96 -17.84 -6.62 12.91
N GLN A 97 -16.59 -6.23 13.14
CA GLN A 97 -16.14 -5.67 14.41
C GLN A 97 -16.42 -4.17 14.58
N THR A 98 -16.57 -3.41 13.48
CA THR A 98 -16.78 -1.96 13.51
C THR A 98 -17.97 -1.56 12.63
N PRO A 99 -19.17 -1.42 13.18
CA PRO A 99 -20.33 -0.99 12.40
C PRO A 99 -20.12 0.44 11.88
N LYS A 100 -20.75 0.78 10.75
CA LYS A 100 -20.65 2.11 10.09
C LYS A 100 -20.75 3.35 11.01
N PRO A 101 -21.61 3.39 12.05
CA PRO A 101 -21.60 4.49 13.02
C PRO A 101 -20.32 4.53 13.87
N ALA A 102 -19.81 3.37 14.31
CA ALA A 102 -18.61 3.24 15.13
C ALA A 102 -17.32 3.60 14.36
N VAL A 103 -17.29 3.44 13.03
CA VAL A 103 -16.13 3.81 12.19
C VAL A 103 -15.72 5.27 12.40
N LEU A 104 -16.68 6.18 12.60
CA LEU A 104 -16.33 7.59 12.84
C LEU A 104 -15.59 7.75 14.17
N GLU A 105 -16.05 7.09 15.21
CA GLU A 105 -15.60 7.32 16.58
C GLU A 105 -14.39 6.46 16.97
N GLU A 106 -14.32 5.24 16.45
CA GLU A 106 -13.26 4.27 16.78
C GLU A 106 -12.11 4.26 15.77
N ILE A 107 -12.29 4.85 14.59
CA ILE A 107 -11.26 4.84 13.53
C ILE A 107 -10.94 6.26 13.06
N ILE A 108 -11.92 7.01 12.56
CA ILE A 108 -11.66 8.33 11.96
C ILE A 108 -11.21 9.36 12.99
N LYS A 109 -11.86 9.43 14.16
CA LYS A 109 -11.46 10.35 15.26
C LYS A 109 -10.05 10.04 15.79
N PRO A 110 -9.69 8.79 16.15
CA PRO A 110 -8.33 8.47 16.58
C PRO A 110 -7.27 8.81 15.53
N LEU A 111 -7.55 8.54 14.25
CA LEU A 111 -6.64 8.91 13.15
C LEU A 111 -6.50 10.44 12.98
N GLU A 112 -7.55 11.20 13.30
CA GLU A 112 -7.51 12.66 13.29
C GLU A 112 -6.70 13.22 14.46
N GLU A 113 -6.89 12.69 15.67
CA GLU A 113 -6.13 13.06 16.87
C GLU A 113 -4.63 12.77 16.71
N LEU A 114 -4.30 11.64 16.08
CA LEU A 114 -2.92 11.27 15.74
C LEU A 114 -2.36 12.05 14.54
N GLY A 115 -3.18 12.87 13.87
CA GLY A 115 -2.75 13.76 12.79
C GLY A 115 -2.60 13.10 11.40
N TYR A 116 -3.03 11.86 11.22
CA TYR A 116 -2.97 11.13 9.95
C TYR A 116 -4.07 11.55 8.96
N VAL A 117 -5.23 11.92 9.49
CA VAL A 117 -6.36 12.42 8.69
C VAL A 117 -6.87 13.75 9.22
N SER A 118 -7.67 14.45 8.44
CA SER A 118 -8.36 15.66 8.87
C SER A 118 -9.78 15.67 8.31
N VAL A 119 -10.76 15.91 9.18
CA VAL A 119 -12.16 15.93 8.81
C VAL A 119 -12.57 17.37 8.50
N LEU A 120 -12.87 17.63 7.24
CA LEU A 120 -13.31 18.96 6.78
C LEU A 120 -14.80 18.93 6.42
N PRO A 121 -15.63 19.78 7.05
CA PRO A 121 -17.00 19.97 6.60
C PRO A 121 -16.99 20.66 5.23
N GLY A 122 -17.67 20.04 4.25
CA GLY A 122 -17.93 20.64 2.95
C GLY A 122 -19.41 21.00 2.79
N ASN A 123 -19.72 21.76 1.74
CA ASN A 123 -21.06 22.31 1.51
C ASN A 123 -22.19 21.27 1.41
N GLN A 124 -21.87 20.06 0.93
CA GLN A 124 -22.83 18.94 0.78
C GLN A 124 -22.34 17.62 1.38
N TYR A 125 -21.05 17.52 1.70
CA TYR A 125 -20.43 16.29 2.18
C TYR A 125 -19.33 16.62 3.18
N VAL A 126 -19.16 15.76 4.17
CA VAL A 126 -17.98 15.76 5.03
C VAL A 126 -16.85 15.03 4.30
N TRP A 127 -15.68 15.66 4.25
CA TRP A 127 -14.48 15.13 3.61
C TRP A 127 -13.49 14.65 4.66
N VAL A 128 -12.92 13.48 4.44
CA VAL A 128 -11.74 13.00 5.15
C VAL A 128 -10.56 13.25 4.23
N VAL A 129 -9.72 14.22 4.59
CA VAL A 129 -8.45 14.49 3.93
C VAL A 129 -7.42 13.57 4.55
N VAL A 130 -6.78 12.76 3.72
CA VAL A 130 -5.75 11.83 4.19
C VAL A 130 -4.42 12.53 3.98
N ARG A 131 -3.63 12.68 5.03
CA ARG A 131 -2.28 13.22 4.86
C ARG A 131 -1.45 12.23 4.04
N PRO A 132 -0.57 12.72 3.15
CA PRO A 132 0.39 11.85 2.48
C PRO A 132 1.18 11.08 3.54
N MET A 133 1.44 9.80 3.28
CA MET A 133 2.30 9.01 4.16
C MET A 133 3.62 9.74 4.32
N GLN A 134 3.93 10.09 5.57
CA GLN A 134 5.25 10.53 5.93
C GLN A 134 6.09 9.28 6.07
N TYR A 135 7.19 9.26 5.35
CA TYR A 135 8.13 8.16 5.42
C TYR A 135 9.30 8.64 6.28
N THR A 136 9.69 7.87 7.29
CA THR A 136 10.90 8.19 8.06
C THR A 136 12.09 7.86 7.19
N ASP A 137 12.77 8.87 6.66
CA ASP A 137 14.06 8.70 6.01
C ASP A 137 14.93 7.75 6.86
N GLY A 138 15.47 6.70 6.25
CA GLY A 138 16.22 5.64 6.92
C GLY A 138 17.58 6.10 7.45
N GLU A 139 17.73 7.36 7.83
CA GLU A 139 18.95 7.95 8.39
C GLU A 139 18.63 8.62 9.73
N ASP A 140 18.68 7.86 10.84
CA ASP A 140 19.31 8.32 12.09
C ASP A 140 19.58 7.14 13.06
N ILE A 141 20.71 6.48 12.88
CA ILE A 141 21.67 6.13 13.95
C ILE A 141 23.01 5.77 13.29
N VAL A 142 23.67 6.76 12.69
CA VAL A 142 25.14 6.76 12.68
C VAL A 142 25.57 7.54 13.91
N GLU A 143 25.76 6.81 15.01
CA GLU A 143 26.50 7.30 16.16
C GLU A 143 27.84 7.83 15.62
N GLY A 144 27.97 9.16 15.59
CA GLY A 144 29.10 9.85 15.01
C GLY A 144 30.37 9.34 15.68
N SER A 145 31.13 8.54 14.94
CA SER A 145 32.50 8.20 15.31
C SER A 145 33.26 9.50 15.45
N THR A 146 33.45 9.92 16.68
CA THR A 146 34.31 11.03 17.05
C THR A 146 35.73 10.64 16.67
N LYS A 147 36.15 11.09 15.48
CA LYS A 147 37.58 11.27 15.18
C LYS A 147 38.08 12.37 16.10
N ALA A 148 38.54 11.98 17.28
CA ALA A 148 39.48 12.77 18.05
C ALA A 148 40.88 12.48 17.47
N SER A 149 41.41 13.46 16.76
CA SER A 149 42.83 13.55 16.41
C SER A 149 43.68 13.56 17.68
N ALA A 150 44.74 12.75 17.70
CA ALA A 150 46.02 13.03 18.35
C ALA A 150 47.10 12.14 17.74
#